data_AF-A0A1C1CSH7-F1
#
_entry.id   AF-A0A1C1CSH7-F1
#
_cell.length_a   1.000
_cell.length_b   1.000
_cell.length_c   1.000
_cell.angle_alpha   90.00
_cell.angle_beta   90.00
_cell.angle_gamma   90.00
#
_symmetry.space_group_name_H-M   'P 1'
#
loop_
_entity.id
_entity.type
_entity.pdbx_description
1 polymer ?
#
loop_
_entity_poly.entity_id
_entity_poly.type
_entity_poly.pdbx_seq_one_letter_code
_entity_poly.pdbx_strand_id
1 'polypeptide(L)'
;MSQTQMSKLKDPTLYEFVTAFFSRKTVLMGPLGRPIPLEWNIHPAKKTLLPLMESSLAVLKEAKAHLESLMYQAYEVVRVGHLLYHDGYEMQKLKPRQELHLKAVQQWKDMFHQLCIDGQFSEMGCIVSTLFMYWGMCYIWLAACTSPLQTSFDKHMDDFEAIVDNAQVVLQCNAASSKEGQVLTSDGDVVPPLLFTATKCRDPILRRKALQLLRQAPYRNSLWSSVASPILVEKMIAVEEGDTHFATYPVSSPPVGLPPEERRIHHYAIVKGGASDGHRRLKAQLTKAALDTNGSLRMVHEEVWVEERTENSP
;
A
#
# COMPACT_ATOMS: atom_id res chain seq x y z
N MET A 1 -26.64 -18.47 -12.67
CA MET A 1 -25.93 -17.86 -13.83
C MET A 1 -25.71 -18.96 -14.87
N SER A 2 -26.05 -18.71 -16.14
CA SER A 2 -25.96 -19.71 -17.22
C SER A 2 -24.52 -19.84 -17.77
N GLN A 3 -24.19 -21.00 -18.34
CA GLN A 3 -22.87 -21.33 -18.92
C GLN A 3 -22.31 -20.27 -19.89
N THR A 4 -23.19 -19.51 -20.54
CA THR A 4 -22.82 -18.41 -21.44
C THR A 4 -22.05 -17.29 -20.73
N GLN A 5 -22.36 -17.00 -19.45
CA GLN A 5 -21.64 -15.99 -18.67
C GLN A 5 -20.23 -16.45 -18.24
N MET A 6 -20.01 -17.75 -18.01
CA MET A 6 -18.68 -18.29 -17.70
C MET A 6 -17.72 -18.24 -18.91
N SER A 7 -18.25 -18.30 -20.14
CA SER A 7 -17.42 -18.23 -21.35
C SER A 7 -16.78 -16.86 -21.59
N LYS A 8 -17.46 -15.76 -21.19
CA LYS A 8 -16.94 -14.38 -21.35
C LYS A 8 -15.75 -14.08 -20.45
N LEU A 9 -15.56 -14.82 -19.36
CA LEU A 9 -14.37 -14.70 -18.50
C LEU A 9 -13.11 -15.35 -19.09
N LYS A 10 -13.24 -16.15 -20.16
CA LYS A 10 -12.09 -16.77 -20.86
C LYS A 10 -11.51 -15.89 -21.97
N ASP A 11 -12.12 -14.75 -22.29
CA ASP A 11 -11.55 -13.82 -23.24
C ASP A 11 -10.25 -13.22 -22.63
N PRO A 12 -9.07 -13.45 -23.23
CA PRO A 12 -7.80 -13.01 -22.68
C PRO A 12 -7.72 -11.49 -22.53
N THR A 13 -8.42 -10.72 -23.37
CA THR A 13 -8.49 -9.26 -23.23
C THR A 13 -9.28 -8.86 -21.99
N LEU A 14 -10.37 -9.57 -21.71
CA LEU A 14 -11.20 -9.37 -20.52
C LEU A 14 -10.45 -9.83 -19.26
N TYR A 15 -9.70 -10.93 -19.31
CA TYR A 15 -8.79 -11.35 -18.25
C TYR A 15 -7.67 -10.34 -18.02
N GLU A 16 -7.15 -9.69 -19.05
CA GLU A 16 -6.18 -8.59 -18.93
C GLU A 16 -6.79 -7.32 -18.35
N PHE A 17 -7.98 -6.93 -18.79
CA PHE A 17 -8.72 -5.81 -18.20
C PHE A 17 -9.06 -6.11 -16.75
N VAL A 18 -9.45 -7.33 -16.43
CA VAL A 18 -9.69 -7.81 -15.06
C VAL A 18 -8.39 -7.79 -14.28
N THR A 19 -7.30 -8.40 -14.74
CA THR A 19 -6.01 -8.41 -14.04
C THR A 19 -5.48 -6.99 -13.84
N ALA A 20 -5.60 -6.12 -14.83
CA ALA A 20 -5.22 -4.73 -14.74
C ALA A 20 -6.20 -3.95 -13.84
N PHE A 21 -7.51 -4.20 -13.87
CA PHE A 21 -8.51 -3.54 -13.02
C PHE A 21 -8.36 -3.97 -11.54
N PHE A 22 -8.08 -5.26 -11.31
CA PHE A 22 -7.77 -5.82 -10.01
C PHE A 22 -6.39 -5.33 -9.54
N SER A 23 -5.35 -5.28 -10.40
CA SER A 23 -4.05 -4.69 -10.07
C SER A 23 -4.14 -3.18 -9.78
N ARG A 24 -5.02 -2.45 -10.50
CA ARG A 24 -5.22 -0.98 -10.42
C ARG A 24 -5.92 -0.52 -9.14
N LYS A 25 -6.84 -1.32 -8.58
CA LYS A 25 -7.76 -0.89 -7.50
C LYS A 25 -7.81 -1.82 -6.30
N THR A 26 -7.48 -3.10 -6.49
CA THR A 26 -7.34 -4.08 -5.40
C THR A 26 -5.91 -4.08 -4.84
N VAL A 27 -4.88 -3.54 -5.50
CA VAL A 27 -3.49 -3.75 -5.02
C VAL A 27 -2.88 -2.60 -4.22
N LEU A 28 -3.74 -1.75 -3.66
CA LEU A 28 -3.50 -1.14 -2.35
C LEU A 28 -4.57 -1.59 -1.33
N MET A 29 -5.51 -2.44 -1.77
CA MET A 29 -6.82 -2.69 -1.16
C MET A 29 -7.17 -4.19 -1.07
N GLY A 30 -6.21 -5.09 -1.25
CA GLY A 30 -6.40 -6.53 -1.11
C GLY A 30 -7.01 -6.86 0.26
N PRO A 31 -6.62 -6.13 1.34
CA PRO A 31 -7.23 -6.29 2.65
C PRO A 31 -8.46 -5.38 2.88
N LEU A 32 -8.86 -4.53 1.92
CA LEU A 32 -9.82 -3.44 2.15
C LEU A 32 -11.04 -3.40 1.20
N GLY A 33 -10.96 -3.99 0.00
CA GLY A 33 -12.01 -3.90 -1.03
C GLY A 33 -12.73 -5.22 -1.35
N ARG A 34 -12.10 -6.34 -1.02
CA ARG A 34 -12.78 -7.61 -0.73
C ARG A 34 -12.33 -7.99 0.68
N PRO A 35 -13.19 -8.59 1.53
CA PRO A 35 -12.75 -9.08 2.82
C PRO A 35 -11.80 -10.24 2.54
N ILE A 36 -10.54 -9.95 2.25
CA ILE A 36 -9.45 -10.78 2.71
C ILE A 36 -9.22 -10.19 4.09
N PRO A 37 -9.79 -10.80 5.15
CA PRO A 37 -9.51 -10.33 6.49
C PRO A 37 -7.99 -10.24 6.62
N LEU A 38 -7.48 -9.23 7.32
CA LEU A 38 -6.17 -9.38 7.96
C LEU A 38 -6.25 -10.70 8.78
N GLU A 39 -5.81 -11.83 8.25
CA GLU A 39 -5.95 -13.11 8.92
C GLU A 39 -4.78 -13.27 9.88
N TRP A 40 -5.03 -13.04 11.17
CA TRP A 40 -4.06 -13.39 12.20
C TRP A 40 -4.06 -14.91 12.36
N ASN A 41 -3.11 -15.57 11.70
CA ASN A 41 -2.84 -16.99 11.92
C ASN A 41 -2.09 -17.17 13.22
N ILE A 42 -2.75 -17.00 14.37
CA ILE A 42 -2.14 -17.33 15.67
C ILE A 42 -2.09 -18.85 15.78
N HIS A 43 -0.92 -19.43 15.54
CA HIS A 43 -0.61 -20.79 15.93
C HIS A 43 0.06 -20.75 17.31
N PRO A 44 -0.66 -20.93 18.42
CA PRO A 44 0.01 -21.02 19.70
C PRO A 44 0.79 -22.33 19.73
N ALA A 45 2.09 -22.26 20.06
CA ALA A 45 2.93 -23.45 20.25
C ALA A 45 2.37 -24.40 21.33
N LYS A 46 1.53 -23.86 22.23
CA LYS A 46 0.77 -24.60 23.25
C LYS A 46 -0.71 -24.53 22.90
N LYS A 47 -1.41 -25.68 22.85
CA LYS A 47 -2.83 -25.80 22.48
C LYS A 47 -3.82 -24.94 23.29
N THR A 48 -3.39 -24.25 24.34
CA THR A 48 -4.25 -23.42 25.19
C THR A 48 -3.56 -22.07 25.43
N LEU A 49 -4.16 -21.00 24.93
CA LEU A 49 -3.78 -19.64 25.30
C LEU A 49 -4.18 -19.39 26.77
N LEU A 50 -3.44 -18.55 27.48
CA LEU A 50 -3.88 -18.12 28.80
C LEU A 50 -5.18 -17.30 28.66
N PRO A 51 -6.15 -17.39 29.61
CA PRO A 51 -7.42 -16.66 29.51
C PRO A 51 -7.27 -15.15 29.28
N LEU A 52 -6.23 -14.53 29.85
CA LEU A 52 -5.90 -13.12 29.63
C LEU A 52 -5.50 -12.82 28.17
N MET A 53 -4.76 -13.73 27.53
CA MET A 53 -4.40 -13.60 26.12
C MET A 53 -5.63 -13.73 25.22
N GLU A 54 -6.59 -14.60 25.60
CA GLU A 54 -7.85 -14.76 24.87
C GLU A 54 -8.70 -13.49 24.93
N SER A 55 -8.82 -12.85 26.11
CA SER A 55 -9.54 -11.58 26.24
C SER A 55 -8.89 -10.45 25.46
N SER A 56 -7.56 -10.32 25.55
CA SER A 56 -6.81 -9.30 24.79
C SER A 56 -6.93 -9.50 23.28
N LEU A 57 -6.87 -10.76 22.82
CA LEU A 57 -7.06 -11.09 21.42
C LEU A 57 -8.47 -10.75 20.92
N ALA A 58 -9.51 -10.96 21.74
CA ALA A 58 -10.88 -10.61 21.40
C ALA A 58 -11.02 -9.09 21.20
N VAL A 59 -10.47 -8.27 22.11
CA VAL A 59 -10.46 -6.80 22.00
C VAL A 59 -9.74 -6.34 20.74
N LEU A 60 -8.57 -6.93 20.45
CA LEU A 60 -7.80 -6.59 19.24
C LEU A 60 -8.57 -6.97 17.96
N LYS A 61 -9.26 -8.12 17.94
CA LYS A 61 -10.09 -8.54 16.80
C LYS A 61 -11.26 -7.59 16.56
N GLU A 62 -11.89 -7.08 17.61
CA GLU A 62 -12.96 -6.08 17.49
C GLU A 62 -12.43 -4.74 16.96
N ALA A 63 -11.32 -4.26 17.51
CA ALA A 63 -10.68 -3.01 17.06
C ALA A 63 -10.29 -3.10 15.56
N LYS A 64 -9.75 -4.24 15.14
CA LYS A 64 -9.44 -4.56 13.76
C LYS A 64 -10.67 -4.53 12.86
N ALA A 65 -11.76 -5.20 13.22
CA ALA A 65 -12.99 -5.22 12.42
C ALA A 65 -13.57 -3.80 12.25
N HIS A 66 -13.51 -2.98 13.31
CA HIS A 66 -13.91 -1.58 13.23
C HIS A 66 -12.98 -0.77 12.31
N LEU A 67 -11.66 -0.96 12.40
CA LEU A 67 -10.71 -0.31 11.49
C LEU A 67 -10.99 -0.68 10.03
N GLU A 68 -11.16 -1.97 9.73
CA GLU A 68 -11.48 -2.46 8.38
C GLU A 68 -12.75 -1.78 7.82
N SER A 69 -13.79 -1.63 8.63
CA SER A 69 -15.01 -0.89 8.25
C SER A 69 -14.73 0.58 7.93
N LEU A 70 -13.96 1.28 8.76
CA LEU A 70 -13.59 2.68 8.53
C LEU A 70 -12.74 2.83 7.26
N MET A 71 -11.82 1.91 7.02
CA MET A 71 -10.97 1.91 5.83
C MET A 71 -11.78 1.70 4.55
N TYR A 72 -12.79 0.82 4.57
CA TYR A 72 -13.72 0.67 3.45
C TYR A 72 -14.47 1.97 3.15
N GLN A 73 -14.97 2.65 4.18
CA GLN A 73 -15.66 3.94 4.01
C GLN A 73 -14.75 5.04 3.49
N ALA A 74 -13.54 5.14 4.05
CA ALA A 74 -12.51 6.08 3.61
C ALA A 74 -12.14 5.84 2.14
N TYR A 75 -12.03 4.58 1.73
CA TYR A 75 -11.76 4.24 0.34
C TYR A 75 -12.84 4.74 -0.62
N GLU A 76 -14.12 4.64 -0.27
CA GLU A 76 -15.18 5.14 -1.15
C GLU A 76 -15.04 6.65 -1.43
N VAL A 77 -14.53 7.41 -0.46
CA VAL A 77 -14.17 8.82 -0.66
C VAL A 77 -12.94 8.96 -1.54
N VAL A 78 -11.86 8.25 -1.20
CA VAL A 78 -10.59 8.29 -1.93
C VAL A 78 -10.77 7.90 -3.41
N ARG A 79 -11.62 6.90 -3.68
CA ARG A 79 -11.95 6.42 -5.02
C ARG A 79 -12.62 7.50 -5.84
N VAL A 80 -13.54 8.27 -5.26
CA VAL A 80 -14.17 9.42 -5.93
C VAL A 80 -13.12 10.52 -6.17
N GLY A 81 -12.30 10.82 -5.17
CA GLY A 81 -11.19 11.77 -5.29
C GLY A 81 -10.27 11.44 -6.46
N HIS A 82 -9.85 10.18 -6.54
CA HIS A 82 -9.01 9.68 -7.62
C HIS A 82 -9.67 9.71 -9.01
N LEU A 83 -10.99 9.56 -9.11
CA LEU A 83 -11.70 9.62 -10.40
C LEU A 83 -11.91 11.07 -10.87
N LEU A 84 -12.07 12.00 -9.93
CA LEU A 84 -12.50 13.38 -10.20
C LEU A 84 -11.45 14.43 -9.80
N TYR A 85 -10.20 14.05 -9.52
CA TYR A 85 -9.13 14.97 -9.04
C TYR A 85 -8.87 16.19 -9.94
N HIS A 86 -9.21 16.10 -11.22
CA HIS A 86 -9.05 17.18 -12.20
C HIS A 86 -10.18 18.22 -12.13
N ASP A 87 -11.29 17.89 -11.47
CA ASP A 87 -12.46 18.77 -11.32
C ASP A 87 -12.43 19.40 -9.92
N GLY A 88 -11.98 20.66 -9.85
CA GLY A 88 -11.91 21.41 -8.59
C GLY A 88 -13.28 21.60 -7.92
N TYR A 89 -14.37 21.65 -8.69
CA TYR A 89 -15.72 21.78 -8.15
C TYR A 89 -16.21 20.48 -7.51
N GLU A 90 -15.98 19.34 -8.17
CA GLU A 90 -16.29 18.03 -7.58
C GLU A 90 -15.40 17.71 -6.37
N MET A 91 -14.13 18.12 -6.37
CA MET A 91 -13.25 18.01 -5.19
C MET A 91 -13.75 18.84 -4.01
N GLN A 92 -14.27 20.05 -4.27
CA GLN A 92 -14.86 20.88 -3.22
C GLN A 92 -16.10 20.21 -2.59
N LYS A 93 -16.94 19.54 -3.40
CA LYS A 93 -18.09 18.76 -2.90
C LYS A 93 -17.68 17.51 -2.12
N LEU A 94 -16.55 16.89 -2.46
CA LEU A 94 -16.06 15.70 -1.77
C LEU A 94 -15.52 16.01 -0.37
N LYS A 95 -15.00 17.23 -0.18
CA LYS A 95 -14.28 17.66 1.03
C LYS A 95 -15.06 17.46 2.35
N PRO A 96 -16.35 17.83 2.49
CA PRO A 96 -17.09 17.58 3.74
C PRO A 96 -17.18 16.10 4.11
N ARG A 97 -17.32 15.22 3.09
CA ARG A 97 -17.35 13.76 3.32
C ARG A 97 -15.97 13.25 3.72
N GLN A 98 -14.91 13.76 3.11
CA GLN A 98 -13.54 13.46 3.49
C GLN A 98 -13.24 13.87 4.94
N GLU A 99 -13.60 15.09 5.34
CA GLU A 99 -13.43 15.58 6.72
C GLU A 99 -14.21 14.74 7.76
N LEU A 100 -15.42 14.32 7.41
CA LEU A 100 -16.23 13.43 8.26
C LEU A 100 -15.50 12.10 8.52
N HIS A 101 -15.00 11.44 7.48
CA HIS A 101 -14.31 10.16 7.64
C HIS A 101 -12.92 10.32 8.26
N LEU A 102 -12.22 11.43 8.03
CA LEU A 102 -10.95 11.74 8.72
C LEU A 102 -11.16 11.81 10.23
N LYS A 103 -12.23 12.48 10.67
CA LYS A 103 -12.58 12.57 12.09
C LYS A 103 -12.85 11.18 12.68
N ALA A 104 -13.60 10.33 11.99
CA ALA A 104 -13.89 8.97 12.44
C ALA A 104 -12.62 8.10 12.55
N VAL A 105 -11.74 8.17 11.55
CA VAL A 105 -10.45 7.44 11.55
C VAL A 105 -9.53 7.95 12.66
N GLN A 106 -9.48 9.26 12.92
CA GLN A 106 -8.70 9.82 14.01
C GLN A 106 -9.24 9.38 15.38
N GLN A 107 -10.57 9.45 15.58
CA GLN A 107 -11.22 9.00 16.81
C GLN A 107 -10.93 7.52 17.10
N TRP A 108 -10.91 6.67 16.06
CA TRP A 108 -10.49 5.28 16.21
C TRP A 108 -9.06 5.17 16.74
N LYS A 109 -8.10 5.98 16.24
CA LYS A 109 -6.70 5.98 16.73
C LYS A 109 -6.66 6.32 18.21
N ASP A 110 -7.37 7.37 18.61
CA ASP A 110 -7.34 7.88 19.97
C ASP A 110 -7.91 6.84 20.95
N MET A 111 -9.04 6.21 20.58
CA MET A 111 -9.63 5.11 21.35
C MET A 111 -8.72 3.89 21.42
N PHE A 112 -8.13 3.49 20.29
CA PHE A 112 -7.25 2.32 20.24
C PHE A 112 -5.95 2.53 21.01
N HIS A 113 -5.39 3.75 20.97
CA HIS A 113 -4.23 4.12 21.76
C HIS A 113 -4.52 4.01 23.27
N GLN A 114 -5.67 4.50 23.72
CA GLN A 114 -6.08 4.37 25.11
C GLN A 114 -6.25 2.90 25.51
N LEU A 115 -6.88 2.07 24.65
CA LEU A 115 -6.99 0.63 24.87
C LEU A 115 -5.62 -0.05 24.99
N CYS A 116 -4.62 0.40 24.24
CA CYS A 116 -3.26 -0.14 24.33
C CYS A 116 -2.57 0.20 25.67
N ILE A 117 -2.80 1.41 26.18
CA ILE A 117 -2.31 1.83 27.50
C ILE A 117 -2.96 0.99 28.60
N ASP A 118 -4.29 0.85 28.56
CA ASP A 118 -5.07 0.18 29.60
C ASP A 118 -4.87 -1.35 29.59
N GLY A 119 -4.79 -1.95 28.40
CA GLY A 119 -4.72 -3.40 28.19
C GLY A 119 -3.31 -4.00 28.28
N GLN A 120 -2.26 -3.19 28.35
CA GLN A 120 -0.85 -3.61 28.39
C GLN A 120 -0.53 -4.76 27.40
N PHE A 121 -0.89 -4.58 26.12
CA PHE A 121 -0.76 -5.59 25.05
C PHE A 121 0.69 -5.93 24.64
N SER A 122 1.64 -5.98 25.59
CA SER A 122 3.07 -6.19 25.35
C SER A 122 3.37 -7.46 24.54
N GLU A 123 2.66 -8.55 24.82
CA GLU A 123 2.80 -9.83 24.10
C GLU A 123 2.21 -9.79 22.68
N MET A 124 1.34 -8.81 22.37
CA MET A 124 0.64 -8.67 21.09
C MET A 124 1.16 -7.49 20.25
N GLY A 125 2.41 -7.07 20.48
CA GLY A 125 3.02 -5.91 19.81
C GLY A 125 2.93 -5.96 18.28
N CYS A 126 3.07 -7.14 17.66
CA CYS A 126 3.00 -7.32 16.21
C CYS A 126 1.60 -7.01 15.66
N ILE A 127 0.55 -7.39 16.39
CA ILE A 127 -0.84 -7.10 16.02
C ILE A 127 -1.12 -5.61 16.14
N VAL A 128 -0.71 -5.01 17.27
CA VAL A 128 -0.86 -3.57 17.53
C VAL A 128 -0.15 -2.75 16.45
N SER A 129 1.10 -3.11 16.12
CA SER A 129 1.86 -2.47 15.05
C SER A 129 1.21 -2.64 13.68
N THR A 130 0.65 -3.82 13.39
CA THR A 130 -0.12 -4.03 12.16
C THR A 130 -1.30 -3.06 12.07
N LEU A 131 -2.09 -2.93 13.13
CA LEU A 131 -3.23 -2.02 13.14
C LEU A 131 -2.81 -0.55 12.98
N PHE A 132 -1.72 -0.11 13.63
CA PHE A 132 -1.20 1.25 13.45
C PHE A 132 -0.68 1.53 12.04
N MET A 133 -0.02 0.56 11.38
CA MET A 133 0.38 0.73 9.97
C MET A 133 -0.83 0.96 9.05
N TYR A 134 -1.87 0.14 9.20
CA TYR A 134 -3.07 0.21 8.37
C TYR A 134 -3.85 1.50 8.65
N TRP A 135 -3.95 1.89 9.92
CA TRP A 135 -4.50 3.19 10.30
C TRP A 135 -3.74 4.33 9.61
N GLY A 136 -2.41 4.35 9.70
CA GLY A 136 -1.57 5.40 9.11
C GLY A 136 -1.77 5.49 7.61
N MET A 137 -1.70 4.35 6.91
CA MET A 137 -1.96 4.29 5.46
C MET A 137 -3.34 4.85 5.11
N CYS A 138 -4.39 4.44 5.83
CA CYS A 138 -5.75 4.92 5.61
C CYS A 138 -5.88 6.42 5.82
N TYR A 139 -5.33 6.92 6.93
CA TYR A 139 -5.42 8.34 7.30
C TYR A 139 -4.72 9.23 6.27
N ILE A 140 -3.47 8.91 5.92
CA ILE A 140 -2.70 9.66 4.92
C ILE A 140 -3.42 9.68 3.57
N TRP A 141 -3.90 8.52 3.14
CA TRP A 141 -4.54 8.41 1.83
C TRP A 141 -5.84 9.21 1.76
N LEU A 142 -6.65 9.17 2.83
CA LEU A 142 -7.87 9.97 2.95
C LEU A 142 -7.56 11.48 3.09
N ALA A 143 -6.51 11.85 3.80
CA ALA A 143 -6.11 13.24 4.00
C ALA A 143 -5.68 13.91 2.70
N ALA A 144 -4.97 13.18 1.83
CA ALA A 144 -4.47 13.69 0.56
C ALA A 144 -5.46 13.60 -0.62
N CYS A 145 -6.57 12.85 -0.50
CA CYS A 145 -7.38 12.46 -1.67
C CYS A 145 -8.16 13.58 -2.37
N THR A 146 -8.26 14.76 -1.76
CA THR A 146 -8.92 15.94 -2.35
C THR A 146 -7.91 16.89 -2.99
N SER A 147 -6.61 16.60 -2.90
CA SER A 147 -5.56 17.35 -3.59
C SER A 147 -5.22 16.72 -4.93
N PRO A 148 -5.07 17.50 -6.01
CA PRO A 148 -4.55 16.98 -7.26
C PRO A 148 -3.04 16.71 -7.19
N LEU A 149 -2.34 17.23 -6.18
CA LEU A 149 -0.87 17.24 -6.12
C LEU A 149 -0.34 16.14 -5.20
N GLN A 150 0.73 15.45 -5.61
CA GLN A 150 1.45 14.50 -4.76
C GLN A 150 2.21 15.21 -3.62
N THR A 151 2.56 16.49 -3.77
CA THR A 151 3.14 17.29 -2.66
C THR A 151 2.23 17.39 -1.43
N SER A 152 0.93 17.12 -1.56
CA SER A 152 0.02 17.08 -0.41
C SER A 152 0.40 16.03 0.65
N PHE A 153 1.12 14.97 0.25
CA PHE A 153 1.62 13.94 1.16
C PHE A 153 2.71 14.44 2.11
N ASP A 154 3.38 15.56 1.82
CA ASP A 154 4.46 16.11 2.66
C ASP A 154 4.02 16.47 4.07
N LYS A 155 2.71 16.71 4.28
CA LYS A 155 2.13 17.02 5.60
C LYS A 155 2.09 15.83 6.55
N HIS A 156 2.46 14.64 6.06
CA HIS A 156 2.29 13.37 6.74
C HIS A 156 3.59 12.56 6.85
N MET A 157 4.76 13.23 6.83
CA MET A 157 6.05 12.53 6.94
C MET A 157 6.16 11.74 8.24
N ASP A 158 5.69 12.29 9.36
CA ASP A 158 5.68 11.61 10.66
C ASP A 158 4.81 10.34 10.63
N ASP A 159 3.66 10.38 9.94
CA ASP A 159 2.80 9.21 9.78
C ASP A 159 3.46 8.15 8.87
N PHE A 160 4.18 8.57 7.83
CA PHE A 160 4.97 7.65 6.99
C PHE A 160 6.11 6.99 7.77
N GLU A 161 6.82 7.74 8.61
CA GLU A 161 7.85 7.20 9.50
C GLU A 161 7.26 6.17 10.46
N ALA A 162 6.12 6.49 11.09
CA ALA A 162 5.41 5.55 11.96
C ALA A 162 5.00 4.26 11.23
N ILE A 163 4.57 4.32 9.95
CA ILE A 163 4.30 3.11 9.15
C ILE A 163 5.56 2.26 9.01
N VAL A 164 6.71 2.88 8.69
CA VAL A 164 7.97 2.18 8.48
C VAL A 164 8.47 1.53 9.77
N ASP A 165 8.37 2.23 10.90
CA ASP A 165 8.81 1.71 12.18
C ASP A 165 7.93 0.55 12.66
N ASN A 166 6.60 0.65 12.49
CA ASN A 166 5.70 -0.46 12.79
C ASN A 166 5.93 -1.65 11.86
N ALA A 167 6.24 -1.42 10.58
CA ALA A 167 6.58 -2.50 9.65
C ALA A 167 7.85 -3.25 10.07
N GLN A 168 8.84 -2.53 10.59
CA GLN A 168 10.06 -3.12 11.13
C GLN A 168 9.76 -4.03 12.33
N VAL A 169 8.90 -3.59 13.26
CA VAL A 169 8.45 -4.40 14.40
C VAL A 169 7.77 -5.69 13.93
N VAL A 170 6.84 -5.62 12.97
CA VAL A 170 6.13 -6.79 12.46
C VAL A 170 7.07 -7.77 11.75
N LEU A 171 8.02 -7.28 10.96
CA LEU A 171 9.01 -8.14 10.30
C LEU A 171 9.94 -8.82 11.31
N GLN A 172 10.34 -8.14 12.38
CA GLN A 172 11.12 -8.72 13.47
C GLN A 172 10.33 -9.81 14.22
N CYS A 173 9.04 -9.56 14.49
CA CYS A 173 8.14 -10.55 15.06
C CYS A 173 8.07 -11.82 14.21
N ASN A 174 7.83 -11.69 12.91
CA ASN A 174 7.70 -12.84 12.00
C ASN A 174 9.02 -13.62 11.89
N ALA A 175 10.17 -12.93 11.91
CA ALA A 175 11.48 -13.57 11.92
C ALA A 175 11.78 -14.33 13.23
N ALA A 176 11.27 -13.87 14.38
CA ALA A 176 11.38 -14.57 15.65
C ALA A 176 10.42 -15.76 15.72
N SER A 177 9.17 -15.55 15.30
CA SER A 177 8.09 -16.52 15.42
C SER A 177 8.27 -17.73 14.49
N SER A 178 8.84 -17.53 13.30
CA SER A 178 9.26 -18.61 12.39
C SER A 178 10.29 -19.57 13.01
N LYS A 179 11.08 -19.13 14.00
CA LYS A 179 12.00 -20.01 14.76
C LYS A 179 11.27 -20.83 15.83
N GLU A 180 10.15 -20.32 16.33
CA GLU A 180 9.38 -20.92 17.42
C GLU A 180 8.11 -21.68 16.95
N GLY A 181 7.83 -21.67 15.65
CA GLY A 181 6.63 -22.28 15.07
C GLY A 181 5.33 -21.52 15.36
N GLN A 182 5.42 -20.28 15.84
CA GLN A 182 4.29 -19.40 16.04
C GLN A 182 4.22 -18.46 14.82
N VAL A 183 3.05 -18.22 14.27
CA VAL A 183 2.81 -17.09 13.36
C VAL A 183 1.78 -16.23 14.08
N LEU A 184 1.85 -14.92 13.98
CA LEU A 184 0.84 -14.00 14.55
C LEU A 184 0.23 -13.10 13.46
N THR A 185 0.93 -12.91 12.34
CA THR A 185 0.52 -12.07 11.20
C THR A 185 0.60 -12.87 9.90
N SER A 186 -0.20 -12.50 8.90
CA SER A 186 -0.22 -13.21 7.61
C SER A 186 0.95 -12.81 6.72
N ASP A 187 1.32 -13.72 5.82
CA ASP A 187 2.31 -13.45 4.78
C ASP A 187 1.83 -12.30 3.88
N GLY A 188 2.47 -11.15 4.03
CA GLY A 188 2.23 -9.98 3.21
C GLY A 188 1.41 -8.86 3.86
N ASP A 189 1.07 -8.94 5.15
CA ASP A 189 0.33 -7.87 5.84
C ASP A 189 1.06 -6.52 5.81
N VAL A 190 2.39 -6.53 5.83
CA VAL A 190 3.23 -5.32 5.76
C VAL A 190 3.34 -4.74 4.34
N VAL A 191 2.99 -5.51 3.31
CA VAL A 191 3.26 -5.14 1.91
C VAL A 191 2.47 -3.91 1.47
N PRO A 192 1.16 -3.78 1.73
CA PRO A 192 0.40 -2.62 1.26
C PRO A 192 0.89 -1.31 1.90
N PRO A 193 1.07 -1.21 3.23
CA PRO A 193 1.63 -0.01 3.85
C PRO A 193 3.04 0.32 3.35
N LEU A 194 3.91 -0.67 3.18
CA LEU A 194 5.28 -0.44 2.69
C LEU A 194 5.31 0.02 1.22
N LEU A 195 4.50 -0.60 0.37
CA LEU A 195 4.36 -0.18 -1.04
C LEU A 195 3.77 1.23 -1.13
N PHE A 196 2.77 1.55 -0.31
CA PHE A 196 2.21 2.89 -0.21
C PHE A 196 3.28 3.91 0.20
N THR A 197 4.04 3.65 1.27
CA THR A 197 5.10 4.54 1.73
C THR A 197 6.21 4.71 0.69
N ALA A 198 6.72 3.63 0.09
CA ALA A 198 7.81 3.70 -0.89
C ALA A 198 7.43 4.49 -2.17
N THR A 199 6.14 4.53 -2.51
CA THR A 199 5.63 5.20 -3.72
C THR A 199 5.07 6.60 -3.47
N LYS A 200 4.48 6.87 -2.29
CA LYS A 200 3.80 8.13 -1.98
C LYS A 200 4.60 9.09 -1.10
N CYS A 201 5.46 8.57 -0.22
CA CYS A 201 6.36 9.41 0.55
C CYS A 201 7.41 10.05 -0.37
N ARG A 202 7.62 11.36 -0.22
CA ARG A 202 8.63 12.12 -0.97
C ARG A 202 9.98 12.18 -0.26
N ASP A 203 10.04 11.81 1.02
CA ASP A 203 11.29 11.79 1.76
C ASP A 203 12.21 10.69 1.22
N PRO A 204 13.43 11.04 0.76
CA PRO A 204 14.34 10.09 0.11
C PRO A 204 14.83 8.98 1.05
N ILE A 205 14.87 9.21 2.35
CA ILE A 205 15.35 8.24 3.34
C ILE A 205 14.23 7.27 3.67
N LEU A 206 13.06 7.77 4.08
CA LEU A 206 11.90 6.97 4.48
C LEU A 206 11.42 6.06 3.36
N ARG A 207 11.34 6.58 2.14
CA ARG A 207 10.86 5.77 1.00
C ARG A 207 11.82 4.64 0.62
N ARG A 208 13.13 4.83 0.80
CA ARG A 208 14.13 3.78 0.56
C ARG A 208 14.16 2.76 1.71
N LYS A 209 13.99 3.21 2.97
CA LYS A 209 13.82 2.32 4.13
C LYS A 209 12.57 1.45 3.92
N ALA A 210 11.46 2.03 3.47
CA ALA A 210 10.25 1.28 3.11
C ALA A 210 10.50 0.24 2.00
N LEU A 211 11.21 0.61 0.93
CA LEU A 211 11.58 -0.35 -0.12
C LEU A 211 12.50 -1.47 0.39
N GLN A 212 13.43 -1.16 1.30
CA GLN A 212 14.29 -2.17 1.92
C GLN A 212 13.47 -3.19 2.72
N LEU A 213 12.52 -2.72 3.54
CA LEU A 213 11.61 -3.60 4.28
C LEU A 213 10.68 -4.39 3.33
N LEU A 214 10.23 -3.78 2.23
CA LEU A 214 9.40 -4.44 1.22
C LEU A 214 10.13 -5.65 0.60
N ARG A 215 11.46 -5.55 0.39
CA ARG A 215 12.30 -6.67 -0.09
C ARG A 215 12.43 -7.80 0.94
N GLN A 216 12.25 -7.51 2.22
CA GLN A 216 12.31 -8.50 3.32
C GLN A 216 10.96 -9.19 3.56
N ALA A 217 9.85 -8.59 3.11
CA ALA A 217 8.51 -9.13 3.33
C ALA A 217 8.31 -10.47 2.61
N PRO A 218 7.69 -11.49 3.24
CA PRO A 218 7.30 -12.72 2.59
C PRO A 218 6.08 -12.47 1.69
N TYR A 219 6.31 -12.15 0.41
CA TYR A 219 5.20 -11.84 -0.52
C TYR A 219 5.20 -12.67 -1.81
N ARG A 220 6.20 -13.54 -2.03
CA ARG A 220 6.30 -14.31 -3.29
C ARG A 220 5.09 -15.19 -3.59
N ASN A 221 4.44 -15.71 -2.54
CA ASN A 221 3.20 -16.50 -2.65
C ASN A 221 1.93 -15.66 -2.40
N SER A 222 2.05 -14.36 -2.15
CA SER A 222 0.91 -13.51 -1.86
C SER A 222 0.37 -12.87 -3.15
N LEU A 223 -0.86 -12.37 -3.07
CA LEU A 223 -1.51 -11.61 -4.15
C LEU A 223 -0.70 -10.37 -4.56
N TRP A 224 0.22 -9.92 -3.71
CA TRP A 224 1.06 -8.74 -3.91
C TRP A 224 2.26 -8.98 -4.83
N SER A 225 2.63 -10.24 -5.08
CA SER A 225 3.77 -10.62 -5.94
C SER A 225 3.76 -9.97 -7.32
N SER A 226 2.57 -9.74 -7.87
CA SER A 226 2.41 -9.14 -9.20
C SER A 226 2.52 -7.62 -9.23
N VAL A 227 2.34 -6.91 -8.10
CA VAL A 227 2.25 -5.44 -8.10
C VAL A 227 3.29 -4.79 -7.23
N ALA A 228 3.66 -5.42 -6.12
CA ALA A 228 4.67 -4.93 -5.20
C ALA A 228 6.10 -5.26 -5.68
N SER A 229 6.36 -5.19 -7.00
CA SER A 229 7.69 -5.45 -7.56
C SER A 229 8.69 -4.43 -7.00
N PRO A 230 9.68 -4.85 -6.20
CA PRO A 230 10.67 -3.92 -5.66
C PRO A 230 11.48 -3.24 -6.76
N ILE A 231 11.67 -3.92 -7.90
CA ILE A 231 12.37 -3.39 -9.08
C ILE A 231 11.56 -2.28 -9.76
N LEU A 232 10.23 -2.42 -9.84
CA LEU A 232 9.39 -1.32 -10.34
C LEU A 232 9.43 -0.14 -9.37
N VAL A 233 9.29 -0.39 -8.07
CA VAL A 233 9.35 0.66 -7.04
C VAL A 233 10.69 1.39 -7.07
N GLU A 234 11.79 0.66 -7.22
CA GLU A 234 13.13 1.21 -7.40
C GLU A 234 13.22 2.20 -8.56
N LYS A 235 12.69 1.81 -9.73
CA LYS A 235 12.65 2.68 -10.92
C LYS A 235 11.78 3.91 -10.70
N MET A 236 10.64 3.75 -10.04
CA MET A 236 9.77 4.87 -9.69
C MET A 236 10.48 5.89 -8.79
N ILE A 237 11.23 5.42 -7.78
CA ILE A 237 12.01 6.29 -6.90
C ILE A 237 13.08 7.05 -7.70
N ALA A 238 13.88 6.34 -8.51
CA ALA A 238 14.94 6.95 -9.31
C ALA A 238 14.41 8.01 -10.29
N VAL A 239 13.31 7.72 -10.99
CA VAL A 239 12.65 8.64 -11.92
C VAL A 239 12.19 9.92 -11.22
N GLU A 240 11.61 9.81 -10.03
CA GLU A 240 11.14 10.97 -9.27
C GLU A 240 12.32 11.80 -8.74
N GLU A 241 13.35 11.16 -8.20
CA GLU A 241 14.53 11.79 -7.64
C GLU A 241 15.47 12.37 -8.73
N GLY A 242 15.30 11.95 -9.98
CA GLY A 242 16.06 12.46 -11.13
C GLY A 242 17.42 11.77 -11.28
N ASP A 243 17.58 10.61 -10.64
CA ASP A 243 18.79 9.81 -10.70
C ASP A 243 18.71 8.84 -11.90
N THR A 244 19.83 8.66 -12.60
CA THR A 244 19.95 7.64 -13.66
C THR A 244 19.95 6.22 -13.10
N HIS A 245 20.38 6.06 -11.85
CA HIS A 245 20.50 4.80 -11.14
C HIS A 245 19.97 4.94 -9.71
N PHE A 246 19.28 3.92 -9.22
CA PHE A 246 18.79 3.91 -7.85
C PHE A 246 19.92 3.61 -6.84
N ALA A 247 20.09 4.49 -5.85
CA ALA A 247 20.95 4.24 -4.70
C ALA A 247 20.18 3.49 -3.60
N THR A 248 20.65 2.29 -3.23
CA THR A 248 20.05 1.48 -2.16
C THR A 248 20.36 2.07 -0.77
N TYR A 249 19.43 1.91 0.17
CA TYR A 249 19.63 2.30 1.57
C TYR A 249 20.67 1.39 2.28
N PRO A 250 21.54 1.91 3.16
CA PRO A 250 21.69 3.33 3.53
C PRO A 250 22.37 4.16 2.43
N VAL A 251 21.86 5.36 2.18
CA VAL A 251 22.42 6.27 1.16
C VAL A 251 23.57 7.07 1.77
N SER A 252 24.75 7.04 1.16
CA SER A 252 25.93 7.79 1.64
C SER A 252 25.77 9.32 1.54
N SER A 253 25.00 9.79 0.57
CA SER A 253 24.65 11.20 0.36
C SER A 253 23.18 11.27 -0.10
N PRO A 254 22.21 11.40 0.82
CA PRO A 254 20.82 11.53 0.42
C PRO A 254 20.63 12.80 -0.44
N PRO A 255 19.74 12.78 -1.45
CA PRO A 255 19.36 13.98 -2.20
C PRO A 255 18.97 15.11 -1.24
N VAL A 256 19.44 16.33 -1.51
CA VAL A 256 19.25 17.50 -0.62
C VAL A 256 17.81 18.03 -0.61
N GLY A 257 16.92 17.52 -1.48
CA GLY A 257 15.55 18.01 -1.58
C GLY A 257 14.52 16.96 -1.99
N LEU A 258 13.25 17.29 -1.74
CA LEU A 258 12.12 16.44 -2.12
C LEU A 258 11.90 16.48 -3.65
N PRO A 259 11.58 15.34 -4.30
CA PRO A 259 11.25 15.28 -5.73
C PRO A 259 10.18 16.29 -6.12
N PRO A 260 10.35 17.16 -7.12
CA PRO A 260 9.36 18.18 -7.47
C PRO A 260 8.11 17.54 -8.11
N GLU A 261 6.98 18.25 -8.06
CA GLU A 261 5.65 17.73 -8.44
C GLU A 261 5.63 17.16 -9.86
N GLU A 262 6.25 17.83 -10.83
CA GLU A 262 6.29 17.44 -12.24
C GLU A 262 7.00 16.10 -12.49
N ARG A 263 7.81 15.63 -11.53
CA ARG A 263 8.44 14.31 -11.60
C ARG A 263 7.66 13.25 -10.85
N ARG A 264 6.72 13.63 -9.99
CA ARG A 264 5.95 12.72 -9.14
C ARG A 264 5.08 11.79 -9.96
N ILE A 265 5.08 10.52 -9.59
CA ILE A 265 4.26 9.48 -10.19
C ILE A 265 2.95 9.42 -9.42
N HIS A 266 1.87 9.82 -10.08
CA HIS A 266 0.53 9.79 -9.51
C HIS A 266 -0.02 8.36 -9.55
N HIS A 267 0.22 7.66 -10.66
CA HIS A 267 -0.29 6.31 -10.92
C HIS A 267 0.74 5.48 -11.67
N TYR A 268 0.67 4.16 -11.50
CA TYR A 268 1.39 3.23 -12.35
C TYR A 268 0.50 2.04 -12.70
N ALA A 269 0.76 1.43 -13.85
CA ALA A 269 0.07 0.22 -14.30
C ALA A 269 1.08 -0.71 -14.96
N ILE A 270 0.99 -2.01 -14.68
CA ILE A 270 1.75 -3.01 -15.42
C ILE A 270 1.02 -3.26 -16.74
N VAL A 271 1.76 -3.11 -17.84
CA VAL A 271 1.27 -3.33 -19.21
C VAL A 271 2.12 -4.41 -19.89
N LYS A 272 1.51 -5.20 -20.78
CA LYS A 272 2.25 -6.21 -21.55
C LYS A 272 3.21 -5.50 -22.51
N GLY A 273 4.48 -5.87 -22.48
CA GLY A 273 5.42 -5.54 -23.56
C GLY A 273 5.19 -6.46 -24.75
N GLY A 274 5.32 -5.94 -25.97
CA GLY A 274 5.32 -6.75 -27.19
C GLY A 274 6.47 -7.75 -27.16
N ALA A 275 6.19 -9.02 -27.48
CA ALA A 275 7.19 -10.07 -27.62
C ALA A 275 7.58 -10.18 -29.11
N SER A 276 8.82 -9.83 -29.45
CA SER A 276 9.39 -10.22 -30.75
C SER A 276 9.99 -11.64 -30.69
N ASP A 277 10.45 -12.07 -29.51
CA ASP A 277 11.33 -13.24 -29.38
C ASP A 277 10.80 -14.30 -28.37
N GLY A 278 9.48 -14.42 -28.20
CA GLY A 278 8.88 -15.42 -27.30
C GLY A 278 8.97 -15.12 -25.78
N HIS A 279 9.84 -14.20 -25.36
CA HIS A 279 9.89 -13.73 -23.97
C HIS A 279 8.73 -12.77 -23.64
N ARG A 280 7.92 -13.11 -22.61
CA ARG A 280 6.93 -12.19 -22.04
C ARG A 280 7.64 -11.09 -21.24
N ARG A 281 7.90 -9.94 -21.88
CA ARG A 281 8.45 -8.76 -21.23
C ARG A 281 7.33 -7.94 -20.58
N LEU A 282 7.53 -7.48 -19.35
CA LEU A 282 6.58 -6.60 -18.66
C LEU A 282 7.07 -5.15 -18.73
N LYS A 283 6.16 -4.26 -19.09
CA LYS A 283 6.34 -2.81 -18.99
C LYS A 283 5.50 -2.28 -17.84
N ALA A 284 5.86 -1.12 -17.33
CA ALA A 284 5.01 -0.31 -16.48
C ALA A 284 4.75 1.02 -17.18
N GLN A 285 3.49 1.42 -17.25
CA GLN A 285 3.10 2.77 -17.60
C GLN A 285 3.07 3.59 -16.31
N LEU A 286 3.89 4.63 -16.24
CA LEU A 286 3.93 5.61 -15.16
C LEU A 286 3.16 6.85 -15.60
N THR A 287 2.30 7.38 -14.73
CA THR A 287 1.52 8.57 -15.00
C THR A 287 1.99 9.71 -14.10
N LYS A 288 2.40 10.82 -14.70
CA LYS A 288 2.87 12.04 -14.01
C LYS A 288 1.96 13.21 -14.33
N ALA A 289 1.97 14.23 -13.48
CA ALA A 289 1.38 15.52 -13.80
C ALA A 289 2.37 16.36 -14.63
N ALA A 290 1.87 17.01 -15.68
CA ALA A 290 2.58 18.02 -16.44
C ALA A 290 1.68 19.24 -16.61
N LEU A 291 2.26 20.43 -16.68
CA LEU A 291 1.51 21.63 -17.05
C LEU A 291 1.32 21.68 -18.57
N ASP A 292 0.12 22.04 -19.02
CA ASP A 292 -0.14 22.38 -20.41
C ASP A 292 0.26 23.84 -20.72
N THR A 293 0.07 24.27 -21.97
CA THR A 293 0.38 25.65 -22.42
C THR A 293 -0.44 26.72 -21.69
N ASN A 294 -1.56 26.34 -21.07
CA ASN A 294 -2.46 27.24 -20.34
C ASN A 294 -2.17 27.21 -18.82
N GLY A 295 -1.15 26.45 -18.37
CA GLY A 295 -0.83 26.26 -16.96
C GLY A 295 -1.78 25.30 -16.23
N SER A 296 -2.62 24.56 -16.96
CA SER A 296 -3.49 23.53 -16.38
C SER A 296 -2.76 22.20 -16.23
N LEU A 297 -3.04 21.47 -15.16
CA LEU A 297 -2.43 20.17 -14.88
C LEU A 297 -3.04 19.09 -15.77
N ARG A 298 -2.24 18.49 -16.65
CA ARG A 298 -2.58 17.33 -17.49
C ARG A 298 -1.78 16.11 -17.09
N MET A 299 -2.35 14.92 -17.26
CA MET A 299 -1.61 13.68 -17.03
C MET A 299 -0.84 13.28 -18.28
N VAL A 300 0.43 12.94 -18.09
CA VAL A 300 1.30 12.37 -19.13
C VAL A 300 1.70 10.97 -18.74
N HIS A 301 1.84 10.10 -19.75
CA HIS A 301 2.19 8.70 -19.56
C HIS A 301 3.59 8.43 -20.10
N GLU A 302 4.38 7.70 -19.33
CA GLU A 302 5.72 7.23 -19.69
C GLU A 302 5.76 5.71 -19.53
N GLU A 303 6.30 5.00 -20.49
CA GLU A 303 6.49 3.54 -20.37
C GLU A 303 7.92 3.22 -19.97
N VAL A 304 8.08 2.47 -18.88
CA VAL A 304 9.35 1.93 -18.42
C VAL A 304 9.34 0.41 -18.48
N TRP A 305 10.45 -0.21 -18.86
CA TRP A 305 10.58 -1.67 -18.79
C TRP A 305 10.75 -2.10 -17.33
N VAL A 306 10.04 -3.15 -16.89
CA VAL A 306 10.15 -3.67 -15.52
C VAL A 306 11.18 -4.81 -15.48
N GLU A 307 10.94 -5.90 -16.23
CA GLU A 307 11.80 -7.09 -16.28
C GLU A 307 11.62 -7.92 -17.57
N GLU A 308 12.65 -8.69 -17.91
CA GLU A 308 12.56 -9.89 -18.75
C GLU A 308 12.30 -11.10 -17.85
N ARG A 309 11.08 -11.67 -17.84
CA ARG A 309 10.91 -13.03 -17.32
C ARG A 309 11.42 -14.01 -18.39
N THR A 310 12.53 -14.68 -18.12
CA THR A 310 12.87 -15.93 -18.83
C THR A 310 11.93 -17.02 -18.32
N GLU A 311 11.24 -17.74 -19.21
CA GLU A 311 10.27 -18.81 -18.85
C GLU A 311 10.87 -20.03 -18.11
N ASN A 312 12.12 -19.95 -17.62
CA ASN A 312 12.84 -21.06 -16.98
C ASN A 312 13.13 -20.88 -15.48
N SER A 313 12.43 -20.01 -14.76
CA SER A 313 12.41 -20.05 -13.29
C SER A 313 11.01 -20.48 -12.81
N PRO A 314 10.90 -21.55 -12.01
CA PRO A 314 9.63 -22.19 -11.67
C PRO A 314 8.69 -21.30 -10.86
#